data_AF-A0A7J8NEM7-F1
#
_entry.id   AF-A0A7J8NEM7-F1
#
_cell.length_a   1.000
_cell.length_b   1.000
_cell.length_c   1.000
_cell.angle_alpha   90.00
_cell.angle_beta   90.00
_cell.angle_gamma   90.00
#
_symmetry.space_group_name_H-M   'P 1'
#
loop_
_entity.id
_entity.type
_entity.pdbx_description
1 polymer ?
#
loop_
_entity_poly.entity_id
_entity_poly.type
_entity_poly.pdbx_seq_one_letter_code
_entity_poly.pdbx_strand_id
1 'polypeptide(L)'
;MERDEVFVPKPKSKLSCFAKYLNNPPGRVLSLVVTLTLGWPMYLAFNVSGRYYDRVASHYNPYGPIYSGRERLQVYISDAGIVAVIYVLYKIAATKGLAWLLCTYGVPLLIVNAFLVLITYLQHTHSALPHYDSSEWDWFRGALSTIDRDYGVLNKVFHNITDTHVAHHLFSTMPHYHAMEATKAIKPILGKYYPFDGTPIYKAMWREAKECLYVEPDVGGGGSKGVFWYRNKF
;
A
#
# COMPACT_ATOMS: atom_id res chain seq x y z
N MET A 1 -11.39 6.36 -3.19
CA MET A 1 -10.65 5.90 -4.37
C MET A 1 -10.01 7.00 -5.20
N GLU A 2 -10.66 8.14 -5.52
CA GLU A 2 -10.00 9.17 -6.36
C GLU A 2 -8.81 9.88 -5.68
N ARG A 3 -8.79 9.85 -4.35
CA ARG A 3 -7.73 10.41 -3.49
C ARG A 3 -6.90 9.32 -2.80
N ASP A 4 -7.12 8.06 -3.11
CA ASP A 4 -6.32 6.96 -2.57
C ASP A 4 -5.01 6.93 -3.36
N GLU A 5 -3.87 6.77 -2.68
CA GLU A 5 -2.54 6.91 -3.32
C GLU A 5 -1.90 5.57 -3.71
N VAL A 6 -2.17 4.49 -2.96
CA VAL A 6 -1.63 3.14 -3.17
C VAL A 6 -2.72 2.10 -2.98
N PHE A 7 -2.58 0.95 -3.65
CA PHE A 7 -3.58 -0.12 -3.67
C PHE A 7 -4.99 0.36 -4.03
N VAL A 8 -5.07 1.33 -4.95
CA VAL A 8 -6.34 1.94 -5.34
C VAL A 8 -7.27 0.87 -5.92
N PRO A 9 -8.44 0.63 -5.31
CA PRO A 9 -9.34 -0.40 -5.79
C PRO A 9 -9.94 -0.03 -7.14
N LYS A 10 -10.26 -1.05 -7.93
CA LYS A 10 -10.89 -0.88 -9.24
C LYS A 10 -12.39 -1.20 -9.16
N PRO A 11 -13.26 -0.41 -9.78
CA PRO A 11 -14.64 -0.81 -10.04
C PRO A 11 -14.68 -2.07 -10.90
N LYS A 12 -15.75 -2.87 -10.76
CA LYS A 12 -15.94 -4.12 -11.52
C LYS A 12 -15.77 -3.94 -13.03
N SER A 13 -16.24 -2.81 -13.57
CA SER A 13 -16.15 -2.46 -15.00
C SER A 13 -14.72 -2.18 -15.50
N LYS A 14 -13.78 -1.84 -14.60
CA LYS A 14 -12.37 -1.56 -14.92
C LYS A 14 -11.44 -2.74 -14.64
N LEU A 15 -11.99 -3.90 -14.25
CA LEU A 15 -11.20 -5.11 -14.10
C LEU A 15 -10.75 -5.64 -15.46
N SER A 16 -9.50 -6.07 -15.54
CA SER A 16 -8.98 -6.78 -16.72
C SER A 16 -9.73 -8.09 -16.91
N CYS A 17 -9.89 -8.55 -18.15
CA CYS A 17 -10.41 -9.88 -18.45
C CYS A 17 -9.58 -10.99 -17.76
N PHE A 18 -8.27 -10.79 -17.62
CA PHE A 18 -7.37 -11.68 -16.89
C PHE A 18 -7.69 -11.81 -15.40
N ALA A 19 -8.32 -10.80 -14.77
CA ALA A 19 -8.67 -10.86 -13.36
C ALA A 19 -9.66 -12.00 -13.06
N LYS A 20 -10.56 -12.32 -14.00
CA LYS A 20 -11.47 -13.47 -13.87
C LYS A 20 -10.70 -14.80 -13.89
N TYR A 21 -9.71 -14.93 -14.77
CA TYR A 21 -8.89 -16.14 -14.89
C TYR A 21 -7.91 -16.32 -13.74
N LEU A 22 -7.46 -15.23 -13.10
CA LEU A 22 -6.61 -15.28 -11.91
C LEU A 22 -7.42 -15.48 -10.61
N ASN A 23 -8.74 -15.46 -10.66
CA ASN A 23 -9.61 -15.61 -9.49
C ASN A 23 -9.80 -17.08 -9.04
N ASN A 24 -8.70 -17.81 -8.92
CA ASN A 24 -8.62 -19.17 -8.38
C ASN A 24 -7.39 -19.31 -7.46
N PRO A 25 -7.23 -20.41 -6.71
CA PRO A 25 -6.14 -20.48 -5.74
C PRO A 25 -4.73 -20.30 -6.33
N PRO A 26 -4.33 -20.97 -7.43
CA PRO A 26 -3.04 -20.70 -8.08
C PRO A 26 -2.87 -19.25 -8.56
N GLY A 27 -3.89 -18.67 -9.19
CA GLY A 27 -3.86 -17.29 -9.67
C GLY A 27 -3.69 -16.26 -8.55
N ARG A 28 -4.29 -16.51 -7.38
CA ARG A 28 -4.11 -15.67 -6.18
C ARG A 28 -2.71 -15.79 -5.60
N VAL A 29 -2.14 -17.00 -5.53
CA VAL A 29 -0.76 -17.19 -5.11
C VAL A 29 0.18 -16.42 -6.04
N LEU A 30 0.01 -16.55 -7.36
CA LEU A 30 0.79 -15.81 -8.34
C LEU A 30 0.64 -14.29 -8.15
N SER A 31 -0.59 -13.81 -7.97
CA SER A 31 -0.86 -12.38 -7.77
C SER A 31 -0.20 -11.84 -6.50
N LEU A 32 -0.23 -12.59 -5.40
CA LEU A 32 0.44 -12.22 -4.15
C LEU A 32 1.97 -12.22 -4.31
N VAL A 33 2.54 -13.25 -4.96
CA VAL A 33 3.99 -13.32 -5.21
C VAL A 33 4.45 -12.13 -6.06
N VAL A 34 3.76 -11.84 -7.16
CA VAL A 34 4.06 -10.69 -8.02
C VAL A 34 3.93 -9.38 -7.24
N THR A 35 2.87 -9.23 -6.46
CA THR A 35 2.65 -8.01 -5.64
C THR A 35 3.79 -7.82 -4.66
N LEU A 36 4.14 -8.84 -3.87
CA LEU A 36 5.17 -8.73 -2.82
C LEU A 36 6.61 -8.61 -3.36
N THR A 37 6.88 -9.03 -4.60
CA THR A 37 8.24 -9.00 -5.17
C THR A 37 8.46 -7.87 -6.18
N LEU A 38 7.48 -7.63 -7.05
CA LEU A 38 7.57 -6.65 -8.13
C LEU A 38 6.68 -5.41 -7.90
N GLY A 39 5.75 -5.45 -6.94
CA GLY A 39 4.81 -4.36 -6.69
C GLY A 39 5.49 -3.02 -6.41
N TRP A 40 6.49 -3.01 -5.51
CA TRP A 40 7.22 -1.79 -5.17
C TRP A 40 8.01 -1.19 -6.36
N PRO A 41 8.88 -1.93 -7.07
CA PRO A 41 9.53 -1.42 -8.27
C PRO A 41 8.55 -0.91 -9.34
N MET A 42 7.45 -1.62 -9.55
CA MET A 42 6.44 -1.25 -10.55
C MET A 42 5.63 -0.02 -10.14
N TYR A 43 5.37 0.16 -8.84
CA TYR A 43 4.76 1.38 -8.32
C TYR A 43 5.68 2.60 -8.52
N LEU A 44 6.97 2.46 -8.19
CA LEU A 44 7.92 3.56 -8.40
C LEU A 44 8.09 3.91 -9.87
N ALA A 45 8.31 2.90 -10.73
CA ALA A 45 8.59 3.12 -12.14
C ALA A 45 7.36 3.56 -12.94
N PHE A 46 6.19 2.97 -12.67
CA PHE A 46 5.01 3.07 -13.54
C PHE A 46 3.70 3.37 -12.79
N ASN A 47 3.77 3.67 -11.50
CA ASN A 47 2.60 3.98 -10.65
C ASN A 47 1.54 2.86 -10.68
N VAL A 48 1.96 1.59 -10.81
CA VAL A 48 1.06 0.44 -10.78
C VAL A 48 0.35 0.37 -9.44
N SER A 49 -0.97 0.19 -9.45
CA SER A 49 -1.87 0.22 -8.28
C SER A 49 -1.96 1.57 -7.56
N GLY A 50 -1.33 2.61 -8.10
CA GLY A 50 -1.38 3.95 -7.55
C GLY A 50 -2.58 4.76 -8.02
N ARG A 51 -2.64 6.01 -7.55
CA ARG A 51 -3.64 6.99 -7.96
C ARG A 51 -3.65 7.22 -9.47
N TYR A 52 -4.83 7.47 -10.03
CA TYR A 52 -4.96 7.84 -11.43
C TYR A 52 -4.46 9.28 -11.67
N TYR A 53 -3.70 9.44 -12.75
CA TYR A 53 -3.26 10.73 -13.25
C TYR A 53 -3.49 10.80 -14.76
N ASP A 54 -3.82 11.98 -15.30
CA ASP A 54 -4.05 12.18 -16.74
C ASP A 54 -2.77 12.04 -17.58
N ARG A 55 -1.60 12.04 -16.94
CA ARG A 55 -0.29 11.87 -17.56
C ARG A 55 0.40 10.64 -16.98
N VAL A 56 1.37 10.09 -17.71
CA VAL A 56 2.19 8.98 -17.23
C VAL A 56 2.87 9.38 -15.91
N ALA A 57 2.58 8.61 -14.86
CA ALA A 57 3.10 8.83 -13.53
C ALA A 57 4.28 7.89 -13.26
N SER A 58 5.38 8.48 -12.81
CA SER A 58 6.60 7.79 -12.42
C SER A 58 7.28 8.59 -11.32
N HIS A 59 7.73 7.91 -10.27
CA HIS A 59 8.40 8.54 -9.14
C HIS A 59 9.80 9.07 -9.49
N TYR A 60 10.36 8.59 -10.61
CA TYR A 60 11.65 9.03 -11.18
C TYR A 60 11.51 10.14 -12.23
N ASN A 61 10.31 10.71 -12.40
CA ASN A 61 10.07 11.79 -13.34
C ASN A 61 9.80 13.11 -12.58
N PRO A 62 10.75 14.06 -12.54
CA PRO A 62 10.56 15.36 -11.89
C PRO A 62 9.38 16.18 -12.45
N TYR A 63 8.96 15.92 -13.69
CA TYR A 63 7.80 16.58 -14.31
C TYR A 63 6.52 15.74 -14.26
N GLY A 64 6.59 14.59 -13.59
CA GLY A 64 5.47 13.69 -13.37
C GLY A 64 4.33 14.39 -12.62
N PRO A 65 3.10 13.91 -12.77
CA PRO A 65 1.92 14.52 -12.14
C PRO A 65 1.83 14.29 -10.62
N ILE A 66 2.74 13.48 -10.04
CA ILE A 66 2.80 13.15 -8.61
C ILE A 66 3.31 14.35 -7.80
N TYR A 67 4.32 15.06 -8.31
CA TYR A 67 5.05 16.08 -7.57
C TYR A 67 4.65 17.50 -7.97
N SER A 68 4.72 18.41 -7.00
CA SER A 68 4.64 19.84 -7.26
C SER A 68 5.94 20.37 -7.88
N GLY A 69 5.89 21.58 -8.45
CA GLY A 69 7.07 22.23 -9.02
C GLY A 69 8.21 22.47 -8.01
N ARG A 70 7.88 22.54 -6.71
CA ARG A 70 8.85 22.80 -5.62
C ARG A 70 9.69 21.57 -5.27
N GLU A 71 9.20 20.37 -5.55
CA GLU A 71 9.85 19.11 -5.18
C GLU A 71 10.80 18.61 -6.27
N ARG A 72 10.79 19.20 -7.47
CA ARG A 72 11.56 18.75 -8.63
C ARG A 72 13.05 18.57 -8.35
N LEU A 73 13.66 19.53 -7.64
CA LEU A 73 15.07 19.46 -7.29
C LEU A 73 15.36 18.26 -6.39
N GLN A 74 14.45 17.93 -5.47
CA GLN A 74 14.59 16.77 -4.60
C GLN A 74 14.50 15.47 -5.39
N VAL A 75 13.62 15.40 -6.41
CA VAL A 75 13.54 14.25 -7.33
C VAL A 75 14.85 14.08 -8.09
N TYR A 76 15.39 15.15 -8.68
CA TYR A 76 16.69 15.08 -9.37
C TYR A 76 17.83 14.60 -8.45
N ILE A 77 17.89 15.11 -7.22
CA ILE A 77 18.90 14.70 -6.25
C ILE A 77 18.72 13.22 -5.89
N SER A 78 17.49 12.77 -5.68
CA SER A 78 17.16 11.37 -5.40
C SER A 78 17.59 10.46 -6.56
N ASP A 79 17.25 10.82 -7.81
CA ASP A 79 17.60 10.03 -9.00
C ASP A 79 19.11 9.94 -9.19
N ALA A 80 19.85 11.04 -8.99
CA ALA A 80 21.31 11.03 -9.01
C ALA A 80 21.90 10.12 -7.91
N GLY A 81 21.31 10.13 -6.72
CA GLY A 81 21.66 9.22 -5.62
C GLY A 81 21.43 7.75 -5.98
N ILE A 82 20.32 7.43 -6.63
CA ILE A 82 20.01 6.07 -7.10
C ILE A 82 21.05 5.61 -8.14
N VAL A 83 21.38 6.46 -9.12
CA VAL A 83 22.41 6.14 -10.12
C VAL A 83 23.77 5.90 -9.45
N ALA A 84 24.14 6.73 -8.47
CA ALA A 84 25.38 6.56 -7.72
C ALA A 84 25.41 5.23 -6.94
N VAL A 85 24.32 4.87 -6.26
CA VAL A 85 24.21 3.58 -5.55
C VAL A 85 24.29 2.42 -6.54
N ILE A 86 23.59 2.47 -7.67
CA ILE A 86 23.65 1.44 -8.72
C ILE A 86 25.10 1.25 -9.19
N TYR A 87 25.83 2.34 -9.41
CA TYR A 87 27.24 2.29 -9.82
C TYR A 87 28.13 1.63 -8.74
N VAL A 88 27.94 1.99 -7.46
CA VAL A 88 28.67 1.35 -6.34
C VAL A 88 28.36 -0.15 -6.29
N LEU A 89 27.09 -0.54 -6.39
CA LEU A 89 26.69 -1.94 -6.41
C LEU A 89 27.27 -2.69 -7.61
N TYR A 90 27.35 -2.06 -8.79
CA TYR A 90 28.04 -2.61 -9.96
C TYR A 90 29.53 -2.88 -9.68
N LYS A 91 30.24 -1.93 -9.05
CA LYS A 91 31.65 -2.11 -8.66
C LYS A 91 31.81 -3.24 -7.63
N ILE A 92 30.89 -3.36 -6.68
CA ILE A 92 30.88 -4.46 -5.70
C ILE A 92 30.62 -5.80 -6.41
N ALA A 93 29.65 -5.88 -7.32
CA ALA A 93 29.38 -7.08 -8.11
C ALA A 93 30.60 -7.51 -8.94
N ALA A 94 31.28 -6.54 -9.57
CA ALA A 94 32.48 -6.80 -10.37
C ALA A 94 33.68 -7.30 -9.54
N THR A 95 33.72 -7.02 -8.23
CA THR A 95 34.84 -7.40 -7.34
C THR A 95 34.55 -8.62 -6.47
N LYS A 96 33.31 -8.77 -5.98
CA LYS A 96 32.89 -9.87 -5.09
C LYS A 96 32.04 -10.94 -5.79
N GLY A 97 31.60 -10.67 -7.01
CA GLY A 97 30.71 -11.53 -7.77
C GLY A 97 29.23 -11.21 -7.55
N LEU A 98 28.42 -11.48 -8.57
CA LEU A 98 26.98 -11.21 -8.55
C LEU A 98 26.25 -12.02 -7.46
N ALA A 99 26.60 -13.30 -7.30
CA ALA A 99 25.97 -14.15 -6.29
C ALA A 99 26.17 -13.61 -4.86
N TRP A 100 27.38 -13.13 -4.55
CA TRP A 100 27.67 -12.50 -3.27
C TRP A 100 26.80 -11.26 -3.05
N LEU A 101 26.71 -10.38 -4.05
CA LEU A 101 25.89 -9.17 -3.96
C LEU A 101 24.40 -9.51 -3.80
N LEU A 102 23.88 -10.48 -4.54
CA LEU A 102 22.49 -10.90 -4.43
C LEU A 102 22.20 -11.46 -3.03
N CYS A 103 23.06 -12.31 -2.47
CA CYS A 103 22.84 -12.88 -1.14
C CYS A 103 22.97 -11.85 -0.01
N THR A 104 23.87 -10.89 -0.12
CA THR A 104 24.17 -9.92 0.95
C THR A 104 23.34 -8.64 0.90
N TYR A 105 22.91 -8.23 -0.30
CA TYR A 105 22.16 -6.99 -0.51
C TYR A 105 20.81 -7.24 -1.21
N GLY A 106 20.81 -7.99 -2.33
CA GLY A 106 19.62 -8.19 -3.15
C GLY A 106 18.46 -8.89 -2.41
N VAL A 107 18.73 -10.04 -1.80
CA VAL A 107 17.74 -10.84 -1.05
C VAL A 107 17.26 -10.09 0.20
N PRO A 108 18.13 -9.52 1.05
CA PRO A 108 17.67 -8.67 2.16
C PRO A 108 16.79 -7.50 1.71
N LEU A 109 17.17 -6.80 0.64
CA LEU A 109 16.38 -5.69 0.09
C LEU A 109 15.01 -6.17 -0.41
N LEU A 110 14.96 -7.32 -1.08
CA LEU A 110 13.70 -7.92 -1.53
C LEU A 110 12.79 -8.27 -0.35
N ILE A 111 13.34 -8.80 0.75
CA ILE A 111 12.58 -9.11 1.97
C ILE A 111 12.01 -7.84 2.60
N VAL A 112 12.82 -6.78 2.72
CA VAL A 112 12.36 -5.49 3.25
C VAL A 112 11.26 -4.89 2.38
N ASN A 113 11.42 -4.91 1.06
CA ASN A 113 10.40 -4.45 0.12
C ASN A 113 9.11 -5.29 0.24
N ALA A 114 9.22 -6.61 0.39
CA ALA A 114 8.07 -7.48 0.57
C ALA A 114 7.31 -7.13 1.86
N PHE A 115 7.99 -6.82 2.97
CA PHE A 115 7.33 -6.36 4.18
C PHE A 115 6.66 -4.99 4.02
N LEU A 116 7.33 -4.03 3.36
CA LEU A 116 6.74 -2.72 3.08
C LEU A 116 5.44 -2.85 2.27
N VAL A 117 5.47 -3.65 1.21
CA VAL A 117 4.30 -3.93 0.36
C VAL A 117 3.24 -4.69 1.14
N LEU A 118 3.62 -5.67 1.97
CA LEU A 118 2.67 -6.45 2.76
C LEU A 118 1.90 -5.57 3.76
N ILE A 119 2.61 -4.70 4.49
CA ILE A 119 2.00 -3.76 5.44
C ILE A 119 1.08 -2.81 4.67
N THR A 120 1.58 -2.14 3.64
CA THR A 120 0.72 -1.21 2.89
C THR A 120 -0.48 -1.91 2.24
N TYR A 121 -0.34 -3.14 1.74
CA TYR A 121 -1.44 -3.92 1.19
C TYR A 121 -2.50 -4.23 2.25
N LEU A 122 -2.12 -4.84 3.38
CA LEU A 122 -3.07 -5.32 4.38
C LEU A 122 -3.74 -4.19 5.16
N GLN A 123 -3.04 -3.09 5.38
CA GLN A 123 -3.55 -1.93 6.11
C GLN A 123 -4.52 -1.11 5.24
N HIS A 124 -4.45 -1.21 3.91
CA HIS A 124 -5.31 -0.46 2.98
C HIS A 124 -6.29 -1.33 2.18
N THR A 125 -6.22 -2.65 2.32
CA THR A 125 -7.12 -3.60 1.65
C THR A 125 -7.86 -4.42 2.70
N HIS A 126 -9.14 -4.12 2.88
CA HIS A 126 -10.03 -4.88 3.75
C HIS A 126 -11.49 -4.65 3.37
N SER A 127 -12.35 -5.67 3.45
CA SER A 127 -13.77 -5.58 3.06
C SER A 127 -14.59 -4.58 3.88
N ALA A 128 -14.15 -4.31 5.11
CA ALA A 128 -14.73 -3.33 6.02
C ALA A 128 -14.17 -1.90 5.87
N LEU A 129 -13.22 -1.67 4.95
CA LEU A 129 -12.73 -0.31 4.69
C LEU A 129 -13.54 0.35 3.58
N PRO A 130 -14.07 1.56 3.80
CA PRO A 130 -14.74 2.33 2.78
C PRO A 130 -13.73 3.03 1.87
N HIS A 131 -14.09 3.19 0.60
CA HIS A 131 -13.38 4.02 -0.36
C HIS A 131 -14.31 5.13 -0.86
N TYR A 132 -13.81 6.35 -0.97
CA TYR A 132 -14.66 7.51 -1.28
C TYR A 132 -14.34 8.14 -2.64
N ASP A 133 -15.34 8.49 -3.44
CA ASP A 133 -15.13 9.43 -4.54
C ASP A 133 -15.03 10.88 -4.02
N SER A 134 -14.78 11.83 -4.91
CA SER A 134 -14.65 13.25 -4.54
C SER A 134 -15.89 13.88 -3.91
N SER A 135 -17.08 13.28 -4.04
CA SER A 135 -18.30 13.82 -3.44
C SER A 135 -18.44 13.51 -1.94
N GLU A 136 -17.83 12.41 -1.49
CA GLU A 136 -17.88 11.96 -0.09
C GLU A 136 -16.51 12.06 0.61
N TRP A 137 -15.43 12.29 -0.13
CA TRP A 137 -14.09 12.35 0.45
C TRP A 137 -13.85 13.66 1.20
N ASP A 138 -13.38 13.53 2.44
CA ASP A 138 -12.68 14.57 3.18
C ASP A 138 -11.40 13.98 3.79
N TRP A 139 -10.52 14.84 4.32
CA TRP A 139 -9.25 14.41 4.90
C TRP A 139 -9.44 13.35 5.99
N PHE A 140 -10.44 13.53 6.87
CA PHE A 140 -10.62 12.67 8.04
C PHE A 140 -11.14 11.29 7.63
N ARG A 141 -12.13 11.24 6.74
CA ARG A 141 -12.63 10.00 6.13
C ARG A 141 -11.53 9.26 5.39
N GLY A 142 -10.73 9.97 4.60
CA GLY A 142 -9.57 9.40 3.90
C GLY A 142 -8.51 8.85 4.85
N ALA A 143 -8.17 9.58 5.91
CA ALA A 143 -7.19 9.14 6.91
C ALA A 143 -7.67 7.91 7.71
N LEU A 144 -8.99 7.76 7.91
CA LEU A 144 -9.57 6.59 8.56
C LEU A 144 -9.83 5.40 7.61
N SER A 145 -9.59 5.53 6.30
CA SER A 145 -9.64 4.42 5.33
C SER A 145 -8.40 3.52 5.43
N THR A 146 -8.12 3.05 6.64
CA THR A 146 -7.01 2.15 6.94
C THR A 146 -7.29 1.34 8.20
N ILE A 147 -6.62 0.21 8.41
CA ILE A 147 -6.89 -0.72 9.53
C ILE A 147 -5.63 -1.10 10.29
N ASP A 148 -5.71 -1.11 11.62
CA ASP A 148 -4.64 -1.64 12.46
C ASP A 148 -4.71 -3.17 12.54
N ARG A 149 -3.54 -3.81 12.52
CA ARG A 149 -3.41 -5.27 12.55
C ARG A 149 -2.32 -5.71 13.50
N ASP A 150 -2.56 -6.82 14.18
CA ASP A 150 -1.58 -7.44 15.05
C ASP A 150 -0.77 -8.52 14.32
N TYR A 151 0.52 -8.25 14.09
CA TYR A 151 1.49 -9.15 13.48
C TYR A 151 2.34 -9.87 14.55
N GLY A 152 1.98 -9.77 15.83
CA GLY A 152 2.66 -10.38 16.96
C GLY A 152 4.04 -9.77 17.19
N VAL A 153 5.09 -10.60 17.23
CA VAL A 153 6.48 -10.13 17.41
C VAL A 153 6.90 -9.13 16.33
N LEU A 154 6.35 -9.25 15.12
CA LEU A 154 6.69 -8.36 14.02
C LEU A 154 6.21 -6.92 14.24
N ASN A 155 5.23 -6.67 15.12
CA ASN A 155 4.87 -5.29 15.48
C ASN A 155 6.10 -4.55 16.00
N LYS A 156 6.85 -5.17 16.93
CA LYS A 156 8.07 -4.56 17.49
C LYS A 156 9.16 -4.39 16.44
N VAL A 157 9.35 -5.39 15.57
CA VAL A 157 10.34 -5.34 14.48
C VAL A 157 10.04 -4.18 13.51
N PHE A 158 8.77 -3.91 13.27
CA PHE A 158 8.30 -2.82 12.41
C PHE A 158 7.95 -1.54 13.18
N HIS A 159 8.45 -1.39 14.40
CA HIS A 159 8.24 -0.20 15.23
C HIS A 159 6.76 0.17 15.46
N ASN A 160 5.91 -0.85 15.56
CA ASN A 160 4.46 -0.79 15.74
C ASN A 160 3.68 -0.12 14.60
N ILE A 161 4.29 0.07 13.42
CA ILE A 161 3.55 0.64 12.28
C ILE A 161 2.33 -0.20 11.92
N THR A 162 2.35 -1.51 12.19
CA THR A 162 1.26 -2.44 11.86
C THR A 162 0.03 -2.27 12.74
N ASP A 163 0.22 -1.94 14.01
CA ASP A 163 -0.80 -1.79 15.07
C ASP A 163 -0.97 -0.34 15.55
N THR A 164 -0.35 0.61 14.87
CA THR A 164 -0.55 2.06 15.05
C THR A 164 -0.72 2.79 13.71
N HIS A 165 -1.10 2.08 12.66
CA HIS A 165 -1.21 2.62 11.32
C HIS A 165 -2.33 3.67 11.20
N VAL A 166 -3.46 3.47 11.89
CA VAL A 166 -4.53 4.48 11.97
C VAL A 166 -4.01 5.79 12.57
N ALA A 167 -3.23 5.70 13.66
CA ALA A 167 -2.60 6.88 14.27
C ALA A 167 -1.58 7.52 13.32
N HIS A 168 -0.81 6.70 12.59
CA HIS A 168 0.11 7.18 11.55
C HIS A 168 -0.63 7.95 10.44
N HIS A 169 -1.82 7.53 10.01
CA HIS A 169 -2.59 8.27 9.00
C HIS A 169 -3.16 9.59 9.52
N LEU A 170 -3.63 9.61 10.77
CA LEU A 170 -4.12 10.84 11.40
C LEU A 170 -2.99 11.84 11.70
N PHE A 171 -1.79 11.34 11.99
CA PHE A 171 -0.63 12.12 12.39
C PHE A 171 0.64 11.65 11.67
N SER A 172 0.69 11.80 10.34
CA SER A 172 1.76 11.25 9.50
C SER A 172 3.16 11.78 9.77
N THR A 173 3.26 12.93 10.44
CA THR A 173 4.53 13.53 10.89
C THR A 173 4.94 13.09 12.30
N MET A 174 4.09 12.36 13.01
CA MET A 174 4.39 11.86 14.35
C MET A 174 5.46 10.77 14.28
N PRO A 175 6.48 10.82 15.16
CA PRO A 175 7.47 9.78 15.23
C PRO A 175 6.90 8.50 15.87
N HIS A 176 7.40 7.34 15.45
CA HIS A 176 6.87 6.03 15.85
C HIS A 176 6.93 5.75 17.37
N TYR A 177 7.84 6.40 18.12
CA TYR A 177 8.05 6.11 19.55
C TYR A 177 6.88 6.54 20.45
N HIS A 178 6.02 7.48 20.03
CA HIS A 178 4.76 7.80 20.73
C HIS A 178 3.52 7.24 20.04
N ALA A 179 3.65 6.52 18.92
CA ALA A 179 2.50 6.08 18.15
C ALA A 179 1.56 5.16 18.97
N MET A 180 2.12 4.29 19.82
CA MET A 180 1.32 3.44 20.72
C MET A 180 0.55 4.22 21.79
N GLU A 181 1.14 5.30 22.30
CA GLU A 181 0.50 6.19 23.28
C GLU A 181 -0.67 6.94 22.62
N ALA A 182 -0.40 7.53 21.45
CA ALA A 182 -1.41 8.19 20.63
C ALA A 182 -2.56 7.23 20.26
N THR A 183 -2.25 6.01 19.82
CA THR A 183 -3.24 4.96 19.52
C THR A 183 -4.16 4.70 20.71
N LYS A 184 -3.62 4.54 21.92
CA LYS A 184 -4.43 4.32 23.14
C LYS A 184 -5.35 5.51 23.45
N ALA A 185 -4.90 6.73 23.17
CA ALA A 185 -5.69 7.94 23.39
C ALA A 185 -6.80 8.13 22.34
N ILE A 186 -6.54 7.85 21.07
CA ILE A 186 -7.53 8.06 19.98
C ILE A 186 -8.58 6.96 19.90
N LYS A 187 -8.24 5.72 20.26
CA LYS A 187 -9.15 4.58 20.14
C LYS A 187 -10.49 4.77 20.85
N PRO A 188 -10.57 5.24 22.12
CA PRO A 188 -11.84 5.51 22.77
C PRO A 188 -12.62 6.69 22.15
N ILE A 189 -11.92 7.66 21.55
CA ILE A 189 -12.54 8.82 20.88
C ILE A 189 -13.20 8.39 19.57
N LEU A 190 -12.49 7.59 18.77
CA LEU A 190 -12.98 7.08 17.49
C LEU A 190 -14.05 5.99 17.69
N GLY A 191 -13.98 5.24 18.78
CA GLY A 191 -14.98 4.22 19.14
C GLY A 191 -15.19 3.21 18.00
N LYS A 192 -16.42 3.12 17.49
CA LYS A 192 -16.78 2.22 16.39
C LYS A 192 -16.08 2.53 15.07
N TYR A 193 -15.51 3.72 14.92
CA TYR A 193 -14.78 4.16 13.72
C TYR A 193 -13.29 3.81 13.77
N TYR A 194 -12.80 3.17 14.84
CA TYR A 194 -11.44 2.65 14.88
C TYR A 194 -11.42 1.19 14.39
N PRO A 195 -10.97 0.93 13.15
CA PRO A 195 -10.89 -0.43 12.62
C PRO A 195 -9.67 -1.16 13.16
N PHE A 196 -9.87 -2.42 13.58
CA PHE A 196 -8.81 -3.33 13.99
C PHE A 196 -9.12 -4.74 13.52
N ASP A 197 -8.11 -5.45 13.00
CA ASP A 197 -8.21 -6.86 12.63
C ASP A 197 -7.05 -7.67 13.21
N GLY A 198 -7.36 -8.54 14.17
CA GLY A 198 -6.40 -9.47 14.79
C GLY A 198 -6.21 -10.78 14.04
N THR A 199 -6.71 -10.91 12.81
CA THR A 199 -6.53 -12.13 12.01
C THR A 199 -5.04 -12.35 11.71
N PRO A 200 -4.50 -13.57 11.91
CA PRO A 200 -3.10 -13.87 11.59
C PRO A 200 -2.72 -13.50 10.15
N ILE A 201 -1.53 -12.93 9.98
CA ILE A 201 -1.05 -12.30 8.73
C ILE A 201 -1.34 -13.15 7.48
N TYR A 202 -0.97 -14.43 7.49
CA TYR A 202 -1.15 -15.30 6.32
C TYR A 202 -2.63 -15.58 6.00
N LYS A 203 -3.50 -15.65 7.03
CA LYS A 203 -4.95 -15.80 6.84
C LYS A 203 -5.55 -14.50 6.30
N ALA A 204 -5.11 -13.37 6.83
CA ALA A 204 -5.47 -12.05 6.35
C ALA A 204 -5.10 -11.86 4.87
N MET A 205 -3.83 -12.12 4.50
CA MET A 205 -3.37 -12.07 3.10
C MET A 205 -4.25 -12.90 2.17
N TRP A 206 -4.55 -14.13 2.57
CA TRP A 206 -5.40 -15.01 1.78
C TRP A 206 -6.83 -14.50 1.68
N ARG A 207 -7.39 -13.99 2.78
CA ARG A 207 -8.73 -13.41 2.82
C ARG A 207 -8.81 -12.19 1.91
N GLU A 208 -7.90 -11.23 2.01
CA GLU A 208 -7.93 -10.03 1.18
C GLU A 208 -7.77 -10.34 -0.31
N ALA A 209 -6.88 -11.27 -0.65
CA ALA A 209 -6.72 -11.73 -2.04
C ALA A 209 -7.97 -12.43 -2.60
N LYS A 210 -8.86 -12.93 -1.73
CA LYS A 210 -10.11 -13.59 -2.08
C LYS A 210 -11.31 -12.64 -2.06
N GLU A 211 -11.35 -11.72 -1.10
CA GLU A 211 -12.52 -10.91 -0.77
C GLU A 211 -12.48 -9.51 -1.38
N CYS A 212 -11.28 -8.98 -1.63
CA CYS A 212 -11.06 -7.60 -2.06
C CYS A 212 -10.68 -7.54 -3.55
N LEU A 213 -11.58 -8.00 -4.43
CA LEU A 213 -11.31 -8.13 -5.87
C LEU A 213 -11.63 -6.86 -6.66
N TYR A 214 -12.73 -6.21 -6.32
CA TYR A 214 -13.16 -4.95 -6.90
C TYR A 214 -14.06 -4.22 -5.91
N VAL A 215 -14.37 -2.95 -6.19
CA VAL A 215 -15.32 -2.16 -5.40
C VAL A 215 -16.62 -1.87 -6.14
N GLU A 216 -17.71 -1.79 -5.38
CA GLU A 216 -19.03 -1.36 -5.85
C GLU A 216 -19.56 -0.23 -4.95
N PRO A 217 -20.41 0.67 -5.49
CA PRO A 217 -21.08 1.68 -4.69
C PRO A 217 -21.89 1.07 -3.55
N ASP A 218 -22.02 1.80 -2.46
CA ASP A 218 -22.89 1.41 -1.36
C ASP A 218 -24.36 1.38 -1.82
N VAL A 219 -25.02 0.24 -1.62
CA VAL A 219 -26.42 0.00 -2.01
C VAL A 219 -27.34 0.10 -0.77
N GLY A 220 -26.78 0.20 0.42
CA GLY A 220 -27.50 0.24 1.69
C GLY A 220 -28.14 1.60 2.00
N GLY A 221 -29.28 1.89 1.36
CA GLY A 221 -30.36 2.76 1.86
C GLY A 221 -29.99 4.02 2.67
N GLY A 222 -29.32 5.00 2.04
CA GLY A 222 -29.02 6.27 2.72
C GLY A 222 -28.45 7.41 1.87
N GLY A 223 -28.42 7.29 0.53
CA GLY A 223 -28.11 8.42 -0.35
C GLY A 223 -26.63 8.77 -0.57
N SER A 224 -25.66 8.13 0.10
CA SER A 224 -24.23 8.39 -0.09
C SER A 224 -23.70 7.69 -1.35
N LYS A 225 -23.92 8.31 -2.51
CA LYS A 225 -23.53 7.76 -3.83
C LYS A 225 -22.02 7.61 -4.01
N GLY A 226 -21.21 8.28 -3.18
CA GLY A 226 -19.76 8.30 -3.29
C GLY A 226 -18.99 7.35 -2.38
N VAL A 227 -19.65 6.44 -1.67
CA VAL A 227 -18.99 5.43 -0.82
C VAL A 227 -18.94 4.09 -1.56
N PHE A 228 -17.79 3.43 -1.54
CA PHE A 228 -17.52 2.19 -2.25
C PHE A 228 -16.95 1.13 -1.31
N TRP A 229 -17.35 -0.12 -1.52
CA TRP A 229 -16.97 -1.25 -0.69
C TRP A 229 -16.44 -2.40 -1.53
N TYR A 230 -15.47 -3.14 -0.99
CA TYR A 230 -14.96 -4.33 -1.67
C TYR A 230 -16.02 -5.43 -1.79
N ARG A 231 -15.91 -6.18 -2.90
CA ARG A 231 -16.75 -7.31 -3.29
C ARG A 231 -15.90 -8.36 -4.00
N ASN A 232 -16.44 -9.58 -4.06
CA ASN A 232 -15.75 -10.75 -4.62
C ASN A 232 -16.59 -11.63 -5.55
N LYS A 233 -17.80 -11.20 -5.93
CA LYS A 233 -18.72 -11.99 -6.76
C LYS A 233 -18.70 -11.53 -8.21
N PHE A 234 -18.11 -12.34 -9.09
CA PHE A 234 -18.16 -12.08 -10.53
C PHE A 234 -19.53 -12.35 -11.12
#